data_AF-A0A2V8LU27-F1
#
_entry.id   AF-A0A2V8LU27-F1
#
_cell.length_a   1.000
_cell.length_b   1.000
_cell.length_c   1.000
_cell.angle_alpha   90.00
_cell.angle_beta   90.00
_cell.angle_gamma   90.00
#
_symmetry.space_group_name_H-M   'P 1'
#
loop_
_entity.id
_entity.type
_entity.pdbx_description
1 polymer ?
#
loop_
_entity_poly.entity_id
_entity_poly.type
_entity_poly.pdbx_seq_one_letter_code
_entity_poly.pdbx_strand_id
1 'polypeptide(L)'
;MTRVRHALALPIRRYSEVMPQVYVGTSGWNYRHWRGDFYPKELGPQQWLEFFTEHFDTVEINNSFYRLPTEEVFANWRRRVPKDFTFAVKASRFLTHIKRLKDPQNPLELFFSRARHLRDRLGPVLFQLPPHFKVNLERLEIFLSALKPYKKVRPVIEIRDASWLVPPVFELLERYRTVLCFADWRDTHVTEPVTADFVYIRRHYGAAGGGNYRKSALDRDVRQIRTWLDSGLDVYIYFNNDMGGHAIRNAEYVRKELAANYANSLCRCGSSNFRQNPI
;
A
#
# COMPACT_ATOMS: atom_id res chain seq x y z
N MET A 1 -31.45 2.76 22.99
CA MET A 1 -30.87 3.85 22.18
C MET A 1 -29.54 4.24 22.81
N THR A 2 -28.47 3.54 22.44
CA THR A 2 -27.17 3.62 23.12
C THR A 2 -26.25 4.51 22.29
N ARG A 3 -25.93 5.70 22.81
CA ARG A 3 -25.01 6.65 22.18
C ARG A 3 -23.60 6.03 22.12
N VAL A 4 -23.16 5.71 20.91
CA VAL A 4 -21.74 5.39 20.62
C VAL A 4 -20.94 6.65 20.87
N ARG A 5 -19.99 6.59 21.81
CA ARG A 5 -19.07 7.68 22.12
C ARG A 5 -18.13 7.87 20.93
N HIS A 6 -18.07 9.11 20.43
CA HIS A 6 -17.11 9.55 19.42
C HIS A 6 -15.68 9.23 19.89
N ALA A 7 -14.89 8.59 19.03
CA ALA A 7 -13.46 8.42 19.22
C ALA A 7 -12.81 9.80 19.32
N LEU A 8 -12.05 10.00 20.39
CA LEU A 8 -11.26 11.21 20.62
C LEU A 8 -10.19 11.31 19.52
N ALA A 9 -10.34 12.30 18.64
CA ALA A 9 -9.31 12.66 17.67
C ALA A 9 -8.00 12.97 18.42
N LEU A 10 -6.95 12.21 18.11
CA LEU A 10 -5.61 12.50 18.62
C LEU A 10 -5.18 13.90 18.16
N PRO A 11 -4.46 14.68 19.00
CA PRO A 11 -4.06 16.03 18.66
C PRO A 11 -3.17 16.02 17.42
N ILE A 12 -3.62 16.72 16.37
CA ILE A 12 -2.89 16.97 15.13
C ILE A 12 -1.64 17.80 15.50
N ARG A 13 -0.52 17.13 15.76
CA ARG A 13 0.78 17.79 15.76
C ARG A 13 1.07 18.21 14.33
N ARG A 14 1.18 19.51 14.07
CA ARG A 14 1.80 20.05 12.84
C ARG A 14 3.24 19.52 12.76
N TYR A 15 3.44 18.43 12.03
CA TYR A 15 4.76 17.88 11.72
C TYR A 15 5.08 18.18 10.25
N SER A 16 6.13 19.00 10.06
CA SER A 16 6.92 19.24 8.83
C SER A 16 6.21 19.69 7.54
N GLU A 17 6.86 20.59 6.80
CA GLU A 17 6.53 21.09 5.45
C GLU A 17 6.53 20.01 4.34
N VAL A 18 6.39 18.73 4.69
CA VAL A 18 6.39 17.62 3.74
C VAL A 18 4.95 17.32 3.37
N MET A 19 4.57 17.63 2.12
CA MET A 19 3.26 17.28 1.60
C MET A 19 3.11 15.74 1.61
N PRO A 20 1.96 15.21 2.07
CA PRO A 20 1.70 13.78 2.04
C PRO A 20 1.72 13.25 0.62
N GLN A 21 2.26 12.04 0.44
CA GLN A 21 2.51 11.46 -0.87
C GLN A 21 1.49 10.37 -1.19
N VAL A 22 1.18 10.21 -2.47
CA VAL A 22 0.33 9.12 -2.97
C VAL A 22 1.11 8.23 -3.93
N TYR A 23 1.09 6.93 -3.64
CA TYR A 23 1.77 5.89 -4.39
C TYR A 23 0.72 4.95 -4.99
N VAL A 24 0.51 5.06 -6.29
CA VAL A 24 -0.44 4.23 -7.04
C VAL A 24 0.34 3.23 -7.88
N GLY A 25 0.08 1.93 -7.72
CA GLY A 25 0.74 0.90 -8.51
C GLY A 25 -0.02 -0.42 -8.54
N THR A 26 0.69 -1.46 -8.97
CA THR A 26 0.18 -2.83 -9.09
C THR A 26 0.91 -3.78 -8.13
N SER A 27 0.29 -4.93 -7.86
CA SER A 27 0.91 -6.02 -7.09
C SER A 27 1.85 -6.88 -7.93
N GLY A 28 2.87 -6.26 -8.52
CA GLY A 28 3.86 -6.86 -9.41
C GLY A 28 3.91 -6.14 -10.75
N TRP A 29 4.97 -6.40 -11.52
CA TRP A 29 5.15 -5.82 -12.86
C TRP A 29 5.40 -6.90 -13.94
N ASN A 30 5.85 -8.09 -13.56
CA ASN A 30 6.35 -9.07 -14.53
C ASN A 30 5.25 -10.04 -14.98
N TYR A 31 4.40 -9.60 -15.92
CA TYR A 31 3.29 -10.40 -16.46
C TYR A 31 3.31 -10.45 -17.99
N ARG A 32 3.39 -11.68 -18.54
CA ARG A 32 3.48 -11.88 -20.01
C ARG A 32 2.26 -11.37 -20.77
N HIS A 33 1.08 -11.48 -20.17
CA HIS A 33 -0.18 -11.08 -20.82
C HIS A 33 -0.34 -9.55 -20.89
N TRP A 34 0.56 -8.77 -20.28
CA TRP A 34 0.60 -7.31 -20.47
C TRP A 34 1.30 -6.91 -21.78
N ARG A 35 1.93 -7.85 -22.48
CA ARG A 35 2.57 -7.59 -23.78
C ARG A 35 1.52 -7.30 -24.85
N GLY A 36 1.71 -6.20 -25.56
CA GLY A 36 0.80 -5.69 -26.58
C GLY A 36 -0.23 -4.71 -26.03
N ASP A 37 -0.58 -4.82 -24.76
CA ASP A 37 -1.56 -3.94 -24.10
C ASP A 37 -0.89 -2.82 -23.29
N PHE A 38 0.17 -3.16 -22.54
CA PHE A 38 0.96 -2.21 -21.74
C PHE A 38 2.42 -2.24 -22.16
N TYR A 39 3.05 -3.43 -22.19
CA TYR A 39 4.41 -3.56 -22.70
C TYR A 39 4.41 -3.57 -24.23
N PRO A 40 5.32 -2.82 -24.89
CA PRO A 40 5.52 -2.94 -26.33
C PRO A 40 5.80 -4.40 -26.73
N LYS A 41 5.28 -4.84 -27.89
CA LYS A 41 5.35 -6.25 -28.32
C LYS A 41 6.79 -6.77 -28.39
N GLU A 42 7.71 -5.93 -28.86
CA GLU A 42 9.12 -6.26 -29.02
C GLU A 42 9.94 -6.09 -27.73
N LEU A 43 9.35 -5.56 -26.65
CA LEU A 43 10.08 -5.30 -25.42
C LEU A 43 10.37 -6.61 -24.65
N GLY A 44 11.65 -6.89 -24.46
CA GLY A 44 12.12 -8.06 -23.72
C GLY A 44 11.75 -7.99 -22.22
N PRO A 45 11.45 -9.13 -21.55
CA PRO A 45 11.11 -9.13 -20.12
C PRO A 45 12.16 -8.52 -19.19
N GLN A 46 13.42 -8.50 -19.64
CA GLN A 46 14.51 -7.89 -18.90
C GLN A 46 14.43 -6.36 -18.87
N GLN A 47 13.61 -5.72 -19.70
CA GLN A 47 13.43 -4.26 -19.74
C GLN A 47 12.08 -3.81 -19.15
N TRP A 48 11.24 -4.76 -18.72
CA TRP A 48 9.89 -4.46 -18.23
C TRP A 48 9.88 -3.64 -16.94
N LEU A 49 10.91 -3.77 -16.09
CA LEU A 49 10.98 -2.96 -14.88
C LEU A 49 11.23 -1.49 -15.21
N GLU A 50 12.20 -1.22 -16.08
CA GLU A 50 12.53 0.13 -16.54
C GLU A 50 11.31 0.77 -17.21
N PHE A 51 10.69 0.06 -18.15
CA PHE A 51 9.47 0.53 -18.81
C PHE A 51 8.34 0.78 -17.80
N PHE A 52 8.14 -0.11 -16.82
CA PHE A 52 7.12 0.08 -15.80
C PHE A 52 7.35 1.37 -14.99
N THR A 53 8.61 1.72 -14.72
CA THR A 53 8.96 2.95 -13.97
C THR A 53 8.68 4.25 -14.73
N GLU A 54 8.49 4.19 -16.05
CA GLU A 54 8.05 5.36 -16.84
C GLU A 54 6.57 5.69 -16.60
N HIS A 55 5.79 4.73 -16.08
CA HIS A 55 4.34 4.85 -15.88
C HIS A 55 3.93 4.96 -14.41
N PHE A 56 4.70 4.38 -13.49
CA PHE A 56 4.39 4.30 -12.07
C PHE A 56 5.61 4.58 -11.20
N ASP A 57 5.40 5.25 -10.07
CA ASP A 57 6.45 5.55 -9.09
C ASP A 57 6.57 4.47 -8.01
N THR A 58 5.73 3.43 -8.07
CA THR A 58 5.74 2.36 -7.08
C THR A 58 5.28 1.02 -7.63
N VAL A 59 5.74 -0.07 -7.00
CA VAL A 59 5.19 -1.41 -7.19
C VAL A 59 5.22 -2.21 -5.88
N GLU A 60 4.23 -3.07 -5.66
CA GLU A 60 4.27 -4.05 -4.58
C GLU A 60 4.92 -5.35 -5.08
N ILE A 61 6.10 -5.68 -4.54
CA ILE A 61 6.77 -6.95 -4.80
C ILE A 61 5.97 -8.08 -4.14
N ASN A 62 5.34 -8.90 -4.98
CA ASN A 62 4.52 -10.04 -4.55
C ASN A 62 5.28 -11.38 -4.63
N ASN A 63 6.31 -11.51 -5.49
CA ASN A 63 7.08 -12.76 -5.66
C ASN A 63 7.75 -13.23 -4.35
N SER A 64 8.20 -12.29 -3.52
CA SER A 64 8.78 -12.56 -2.20
C SER A 64 7.89 -13.38 -1.27
N PHE A 65 6.58 -13.36 -1.50
CA PHE A 65 5.62 -14.22 -0.81
C PHE A 65 5.91 -15.71 -1.02
N TYR A 66 6.24 -16.11 -2.25
CA TYR A 66 6.50 -17.51 -2.62
C TYR A 66 7.97 -17.88 -2.47
N ARG A 67 8.87 -16.99 -2.92
CA ARG A 67 10.31 -17.17 -2.86
C ARG A 67 10.97 -15.85 -2.49
N LEU A 68 11.62 -15.81 -1.33
CA LEU A 68 12.38 -14.64 -0.91
C LEU A 68 13.54 -14.39 -1.89
N PRO A 69 13.58 -13.23 -2.59
CA PRO A 69 14.69 -12.89 -3.48
C PRO A 69 16.02 -12.84 -2.71
N THR A 70 17.12 -13.02 -3.43
CA THR A 70 18.47 -12.84 -2.85
C THR A 70 18.78 -11.35 -2.66
N GLU A 71 19.81 -11.07 -1.87
CA GLU A 71 20.36 -9.71 -1.70
C GLU A 71 20.73 -9.07 -3.03
N GLU A 72 21.35 -9.86 -3.93
CA GLU A 72 21.73 -9.41 -5.26
C GLU A 72 20.54 -9.02 -6.12
N VAL A 73 19.44 -9.79 -6.07
CA VAL A 73 18.21 -9.47 -6.81
C VAL A 73 17.60 -8.15 -6.32
N PHE A 74 17.49 -7.95 -5.00
CA PHE A 74 17.01 -6.68 -4.44
C PHE A 74 17.95 -5.51 -4.81
N ALA A 75 19.26 -5.71 -4.72
CA ALA A 75 20.24 -4.70 -5.12
C ALA A 75 20.17 -4.37 -6.61
N ASN A 76 19.92 -5.38 -7.47
CA ASN A 76 19.74 -5.21 -8.90
C ASN A 76 18.49 -4.38 -9.21
N TRP A 77 17.33 -4.72 -8.62
CA TRP A 77 16.11 -3.93 -8.78
C TRP A 77 16.30 -2.48 -8.38
N ARG A 78 16.94 -2.22 -7.22
CA ARG A 78 17.24 -0.85 -6.78
C ARG A 78 18.06 -0.05 -7.81
N ARG A 79 19.05 -0.67 -8.45
CA ARG A 79 19.93 0.02 -9.43
C ARG A 79 19.21 0.39 -10.74
N ARG A 80 18.07 -0.24 -11.02
CA ARG A 80 17.36 -0.15 -12.30
C ARG A 80 16.16 0.78 -12.27
N VAL A 81 15.86 1.37 -11.12
CA VAL A 81 14.72 2.28 -10.95
C VAL A 81 15.19 3.70 -10.60
N PRO A 82 14.36 4.73 -10.88
CA PRO A 82 14.61 6.12 -10.47
C PRO A 82 14.85 6.30 -8.97
N LYS A 83 15.34 7.49 -8.57
CA LYS A 83 15.72 7.75 -7.17
C LYS A 83 14.54 7.91 -6.21
N ASP A 84 13.37 8.13 -6.73
CA ASP A 84 12.10 8.36 -6.03
C ASP A 84 11.18 7.13 -6.08
N PHE A 85 11.53 6.11 -6.88
CA PHE A 85 10.72 4.91 -7.02
C PHE A 85 10.62 4.12 -5.70
N THR A 86 9.43 3.69 -5.33
CA THR A 86 9.19 2.99 -4.07
C THR A 86 8.75 1.53 -4.28
N PHE A 87 9.45 0.58 -3.68
CA PHE A 87 9.02 -0.82 -3.61
C PHE A 87 8.31 -1.09 -2.28
N ALA A 88 7.00 -1.35 -2.31
CA ALA A 88 6.37 -2.09 -1.22
C ALA A 88 6.75 -3.57 -1.33
N VAL A 89 6.93 -4.27 -0.21
CA VAL A 89 7.39 -5.66 -0.23
C VAL A 89 6.46 -6.54 0.58
N LYS A 90 5.89 -7.55 -0.06
CA LYS A 90 5.11 -8.57 0.65
C LYS A 90 6.03 -9.59 1.29
N ALA A 91 5.92 -9.76 2.60
CA ALA A 91 6.70 -10.72 3.35
C ALA A 91 6.40 -12.18 2.92
N SER A 92 7.34 -13.08 3.20
CA SER A 92 7.21 -14.49 2.82
C SER A 92 6.01 -15.18 3.47
N ARG A 93 5.32 -16.02 2.71
CA ARG A 93 4.26 -16.91 3.22
C ARG A 93 4.75 -17.84 4.32
N PHE A 94 6.06 -18.12 4.39
CA PHE A 94 6.63 -18.91 5.46
C PHE A 94 6.34 -18.29 6.83
N LEU A 95 6.47 -16.96 6.95
CA LEU A 95 6.22 -16.24 8.19
C LEU A 95 4.71 -16.13 8.49
N THR A 96 3.90 -15.72 7.51
CA THR A 96 2.49 -15.40 7.77
C THR A 96 1.54 -16.59 7.63
N HIS A 97 1.78 -17.52 6.69
CA HIS A 97 0.86 -18.63 6.40
C HIS A 97 1.29 -19.94 7.07
N ILE A 98 2.59 -20.25 7.04
CA ILE A 98 3.13 -21.52 7.58
C ILE A 98 3.36 -21.38 9.09
N LYS A 99 4.20 -20.43 9.52
CA LYS A 99 4.47 -20.16 10.93
C LYS A 99 3.31 -19.45 11.63
N ARG A 100 2.43 -18.78 10.88
CA ARG A 100 1.28 -18.02 11.43
C ARG A 100 1.72 -17.09 12.56
N LEU A 101 2.74 -16.27 12.26
CA LEU A 101 3.38 -15.31 13.15
C LEU A 101 4.15 -15.92 14.35
N LYS A 102 4.22 -17.25 14.48
CA LYS A 102 4.97 -17.92 15.55
C LYS A 102 6.49 -17.80 15.30
N ASP A 103 7.24 -17.57 16.38
CA ASP A 103 8.71 -17.47 16.41
C ASP A 103 9.25 -16.56 15.28
N PRO A 104 8.81 -15.29 15.22
CA PRO A 104 9.01 -14.42 14.06
C PRO A 104 10.44 -13.90 13.90
N GLN A 105 11.30 -14.02 14.91
CA GLN A 105 12.63 -13.42 14.96
C GLN A 105 13.50 -13.85 13.77
N ASN A 106 13.74 -15.15 13.60
CA ASN A 106 14.61 -15.65 12.52
C ASN A 106 14.03 -15.39 11.12
N PRO A 107 12.71 -15.61 10.85
CA PRO A 107 12.13 -15.25 9.56
C PRO A 107 12.21 -13.75 9.23
N LEU A 108 12.02 -12.88 10.23
CA LEU A 108 12.15 -11.44 10.04
C LEU A 108 13.60 -11.04 9.78
N GLU A 109 14.55 -11.58 10.53
CA GLU A 109 15.98 -11.34 10.31
C GLU A 109 16.40 -11.74 8.89
N LEU A 110 16.02 -12.93 8.44
CA LEU A 110 16.30 -13.39 7.08
C LEU A 110 15.61 -12.52 6.02
N PHE A 111 14.37 -12.08 6.25
CA PHE A 111 13.67 -11.21 5.32
C PHE A 111 14.36 -9.86 5.19
N PHE A 112 14.66 -9.21 6.32
CA PHE A 112 15.23 -7.87 6.35
C PHE A 112 16.72 -7.84 6.01
N SER A 113 17.47 -8.91 6.26
CA SER A 113 18.86 -9.01 5.79
C SER A 113 18.96 -8.89 4.27
N ARG A 114 17.92 -9.30 3.54
CA ARG A 114 17.84 -9.20 2.08
C ARG A 114 17.11 -7.96 1.59
N ALA A 115 15.92 -7.68 2.11
CA ALA A 115 15.10 -6.55 1.69
C ALA A 115 15.80 -5.19 1.92
N ARG A 116 16.68 -5.08 2.93
CA ARG A 116 17.49 -3.87 3.18
C ARG A 116 18.35 -3.43 1.98
N HIS A 117 18.62 -4.31 1.02
CA HIS A 117 19.38 -3.97 -0.18
C HIS A 117 18.62 -3.05 -1.15
N LEU A 118 17.30 -2.89 -0.97
CA LEU A 118 16.51 -1.82 -1.60
C LEU A 118 16.83 -0.42 -1.04
N ARG A 119 17.42 -0.35 0.16
CA ARG A 119 17.82 0.88 0.86
C ARG A 119 16.71 1.95 0.84
N ASP A 120 16.98 3.08 0.21
CA ASP A 120 16.11 4.25 0.06
C ASP A 120 14.93 4.03 -0.89
N ARG A 121 14.84 2.86 -1.57
CA ARG A 121 13.66 2.43 -2.33
C ARG A 121 12.76 1.48 -1.55
N LEU A 122 13.15 1.06 -0.33
CA LEU A 122 12.32 0.18 0.49
C LEU A 122 11.16 0.96 1.10
N GLY A 123 9.95 0.70 0.62
CA GLY A 123 8.70 1.24 1.14
C GLY A 123 8.07 0.35 2.21
N PRO A 124 6.72 0.37 2.32
CA PRO A 124 6.00 -0.44 3.28
C PRO A 124 6.22 -1.95 3.12
N VAL A 125 6.14 -2.68 4.22
CA VAL A 125 6.25 -4.14 4.24
C VAL A 125 4.92 -4.76 4.64
N LEU A 126 4.35 -5.52 3.70
CA LEU A 126 3.05 -6.15 3.84
C LEU A 126 3.17 -7.56 4.43
N PHE A 127 2.47 -7.78 5.53
CA PHE A 127 2.28 -9.08 6.18
C PHE A 127 0.82 -9.52 6.02
N GLN A 128 0.51 -10.14 4.89
CA GLN A 128 -0.81 -10.72 4.65
C GLN A 128 -0.97 -12.03 5.42
N LEU A 129 -1.98 -12.10 6.28
CA LEU A 129 -2.39 -13.30 7.02
C LEU A 129 -3.26 -14.22 6.14
N PRO A 130 -3.20 -15.55 6.34
CA PRO A 130 -4.05 -16.50 5.61
C PRO A 130 -5.53 -16.39 6.01
N PRO A 131 -6.45 -16.81 5.14
CA PRO A 131 -7.85 -17.02 5.53
C PRO A 131 -7.95 -18.09 6.62
N HIS A 132 -9.02 -18.04 7.42
CA HIS A 132 -9.32 -18.97 8.52
C HIS A 132 -8.30 -19.02 9.66
N PHE A 133 -7.26 -18.19 9.65
CA PHE A 133 -6.43 -18.00 10.83
C PHE A 133 -7.19 -17.09 11.80
N LYS A 134 -7.65 -17.66 12.90
CA LYS A 134 -8.40 -16.91 13.92
C LYS A 134 -7.51 -15.99 14.72
N VAL A 135 -8.11 -14.92 15.24
CA VAL A 135 -7.43 -13.92 16.07
C VAL A 135 -6.60 -14.57 17.18
N ASN A 136 -5.38 -14.09 17.32
CA ASN A 136 -4.47 -14.46 18.40
C ASN A 136 -3.66 -13.22 18.78
N LEU A 137 -4.11 -12.53 19.84
CA LEU A 137 -3.53 -11.27 20.30
C LEU A 137 -2.08 -11.45 20.80
N GLU A 138 -1.79 -12.55 21.50
CA GLU A 138 -0.46 -12.85 22.01
C GLU A 138 0.55 -12.99 20.86
N ARG A 139 0.22 -13.80 19.84
CA ARG A 139 1.09 -13.96 18.66
C ARG A 139 1.26 -12.66 17.89
N LEU A 140 0.19 -11.87 17.76
CA LEU A 140 0.27 -10.57 17.13
C LEU A 140 1.22 -9.65 17.90
N GLU A 141 1.09 -9.54 19.22
CA GLU A 141 1.94 -8.67 20.02
C GLU A 141 3.41 -9.11 20.03
N ILE A 142 3.69 -10.42 20.10
CA ILE A 142 5.04 -10.97 19.95
C ILE A 142 5.63 -10.60 18.59
N PHE A 143 4.84 -10.75 17.52
CA PHE A 143 5.24 -10.41 16.16
C PHE A 143 5.51 -8.91 15.99
N LEU A 144 4.60 -8.05 16.44
CA LEU A 144 4.76 -6.59 16.39
C LEU A 144 5.97 -6.14 17.22
N SER A 145 6.22 -6.77 18.37
CA SER A 145 7.42 -6.52 19.17
C SER A 145 8.70 -6.90 18.44
N ALA A 146 8.70 -8.02 17.72
CA ALA A 146 9.85 -8.45 16.92
C ALA A 146 10.15 -7.53 15.73
N LEU A 147 9.21 -6.65 15.33
CA LEU A 147 9.44 -5.63 14.30
C LEU A 147 10.15 -4.38 14.83
N LYS A 148 10.13 -4.12 16.15
CA LYS A 148 10.72 -2.92 16.77
C LYS A 148 12.18 -2.61 16.42
N PRO A 149 13.08 -3.60 16.18
CA PRO A 149 14.45 -3.31 15.75
C PRO A 149 14.54 -2.67 14.35
N TYR A 150 13.54 -2.86 13.48
CA TYR A 150 13.56 -2.38 12.09
C TYR A 150 12.97 -0.97 11.97
N LYS A 151 13.64 0.02 12.58
CA LYS A 151 13.15 1.40 12.79
C LYS A 151 12.68 2.17 11.55
N LYS A 152 13.16 1.81 10.35
CA LYS A 152 12.82 2.49 9.08
C LYS A 152 11.70 1.80 8.31
N VAL A 153 11.16 0.71 8.82
CA VAL A 153 10.12 -0.07 8.15
C VAL A 153 8.75 0.48 8.51
N ARG A 154 7.86 0.54 7.51
CA ARG A 154 6.43 0.85 7.68
C ARG A 154 5.64 -0.45 7.56
N PRO A 155 5.34 -1.16 8.67
CA PRO A 155 4.68 -2.46 8.61
C PRO A 155 3.19 -2.32 8.33
N VAL A 156 2.66 -3.25 7.54
CA VAL A 156 1.25 -3.34 7.16
C VAL A 156 0.76 -4.76 7.45
N ILE A 157 -0.34 -4.90 8.18
CA ILE A 157 -1.02 -6.19 8.40
C ILE A 157 -2.27 -6.23 7.52
N GLU A 158 -2.37 -7.28 6.71
CA GLU A 158 -3.57 -7.55 5.94
C GLU A 158 -4.24 -8.81 6.45
N ILE A 159 -5.48 -8.67 6.89
CA ILE A 159 -6.27 -9.76 7.44
C ILE A 159 -7.16 -10.40 6.36
N ARG A 160 -7.54 -11.66 6.61
CA ARG A 160 -8.41 -12.47 5.73
C ARG A 160 -9.50 -13.22 6.51
N ASP A 161 -9.65 -12.91 7.80
CA ASP A 161 -10.66 -13.50 8.67
C ASP A 161 -11.20 -12.41 9.59
N ALA A 162 -12.52 -12.25 9.61
CA ALA A 162 -13.20 -11.19 10.35
C ALA A 162 -13.00 -11.26 11.88
N SER A 163 -12.56 -12.40 12.44
CA SER A 163 -12.25 -12.48 13.87
C SER A 163 -11.15 -11.53 14.32
N TRP A 164 -10.29 -11.04 13.41
CA TRP A 164 -9.28 -10.03 13.69
C TRP A 164 -9.83 -8.60 13.75
N LEU A 165 -11.06 -8.35 13.29
CA LEU A 165 -11.67 -7.03 13.26
C LEU A 165 -12.31 -6.69 14.61
N VAL A 166 -11.49 -6.61 15.65
CA VAL A 166 -11.91 -6.32 17.02
C VAL A 166 -11.03 -5.23 17.64
N PRO A 167 -11.57 -4.39 18.55
CA PRO A 167 -10.83 -3.26 19.14
C PRO A 167 -9.43 -3.61 19.69
N PRO A 168 -9.23 -4.74 20.42
CA PRO A 168 -7.90 -5.09 20.93
C PRO A 168 -6.83 -5.29 19.85
N VAL A 169 -7.23 -5.71 18.64
CA VAL A 169 -6.29 -5.81 17.51
C VAL A 169 -5.91 -4.41 17.03
N PHE A 170 -6.88 -3.50 16.88
CA PHE A 170 -6.63 -2.13 16.43
C PHE A 170 -5.74 -1.37 17.41
N GLU A 171 -6.00 -1.51 18.72
CA GLU A 171 -5.18 -0.92 19.79
C GLU A 171 -3.72 -1.40 19.75
N LEU A 172 -3.50 -2.69 19.45
CA LEU A 172 -2.16 -3.22 19.24
C LEU A 172 -1.52 -2.62 17.98
N LEU A 173 -2.24 -2.57 16.86
CA LEU A 173 -1.71 -1.97 15.64
C LEU A 173 -1.32 -0.50 15.84
N GLU A 174 -2.15 0.29 16.53
CA GLU A 174 -1.86 1.69 16.88
C GLU A 174 -0.64 1.82 17.81
N ARG A 175 -0.58 1.03 18.89
CA ARG A 175 0.54 1.04 19.85
C ARG A 175 1.88 0.77 19.16
N TYR A 176 1.88 -0.11 18.17
CA TYR A 176 3.08 -0.49 17.42
C TYR A 176 3.23 0.25 16.08
N ARG A 177 2.42 1.30 15.82
CA ARG A 177 2.42 2.11 14.59
C ARG A 177 2.39 1.27 13.31
N THR A 178 1.52 0.26 13.30
CA THR A 178 1.35 -0.69 12.21
C THR A 178 0.04 -0.43 11.50
N VAL A 179 0.05 -0.41 10.18
CA VAL A 179 -1.15 -0.14 9.37
C VAL A 179 -1.99 -1.39 9.21
N LEU A 180 -3.29 -1.28 9.48
CA LEU A 180 -4.29 -2.22 8.98
C LEU A 180 -4.52 -1.98 7.48
N CYS A 181 -4.26 -2.98 6.66
CA CYS A 181 -4.49 -2.91 5.22
C CYS A 181 -5.99 -2.82 4.91
N PHE A 182 -6.37 -1.84 4.11
CA PHE A 182 -7.72 -1.75 3.55
C PHE A 182 -7.81 -2.60 2.29
N ALA A 183 -8.38 -3.79 2.43
CA ALA A 183 -8.48 -4.78 1.36
C ALA A 183 -9.94 -5.16 1.12
N ASP A 184 -10.30 -5.31 -0.16
CA ASP A 184 -11.64 -5.72 -0.58
C ASP A 184 -11.77 -7.24 -0.74
N TRP A 185 -11.21 -8.00 0.19
CA TRP A 185 -11.25 -9.46 0.11
C TRP A 185 -12.69 -9.98 0.29
N ARG A 186 -13.11 -10.96 -0.54
CA ARG A 186 -14.50 -11.46 -0.64
C ARG A 186 -15.25 -11.51 0.69
N ASP A 187 -14.71 -12.27 1.63
CA ASP A 187 -15.37 -12.55 2.92
C ASP A 187 -14.91 -11.61 4.04
N THR A 188 -14.04 -10.64 3.73
CA THR A 188 -13.47 -9.71 4.71
C THR A 188 -13.11 -8.40 4.02
N HIS A 189 -14.10 -7.51 3.92
CA HIS A 189 -13.92 -6.17 3.40
C HIS A 189 -13.46 -5.25 4.54
N VAL A 190 -12.27 -4.66 4.40
CA VAL A 190 -11.67 -3.79 5.42
C VAL A 190 -11.47 -2.40 4.84
N THR A 191 -12.06 -1.40 5.50
CA THR A 191 -11.96 0.02 5.10
C THR A 191 -11.63 0.95 6.27
N GLU A 192 -11.60 0.42 7.49
CA GLU A 192 -11.37 1.15 8.73
C GLU A 192 -10.97 0.17 9.86
N PRO A 193 -10.40 0.68 10.98
CA PRO A 193 -9.92 2.05 11.20
C PRO A 193 -8.54 2.31 10.58
N VAL A 194 -8.16 3.58 10.45
CA VAL A 194 -6.77 3.97 10.19
C VAL A 194 -5.99 3.81 11.50
N THR A 195 -4.97 2.96 11.51
CA THR A 195 -4.23 2.58 12.74
C THR A 195 -2.81 3.15 12.83
N ALA A 196 -2.36 3.96 11.87
CA ALA A 196 -1.04 4.59 11.89
C ALA A 196 -1.01 5.89 11.08
N ASP A 197 0.19 6.37 10.76
CA ASP A 197 0.46 7.64 10.06
C ASP A 197 0.40 7.53 8.52
N PHE A 198 -0.13 6.43 7.98
CA PHE A 198 -0.42 6.28 6.55
C PHE A 198 -1.53 5.26 6.30
N VAL A 199 -2.00 5.23 5.06
CA VAL A 199 -3.00 4.29 4.57
C VAL A 199 -2.39 3.35 3.53
N TYR A 200 -2.72 2.07 3.63
CA TYR A 200 -2.33 1.05 2.66
C TYR A 200 -3.56 0.31 2.16
N ILE A 201 -3.76 0.35 0.84
CA ILE A 201 -4.95 -0.15 0.17
C ILE A 201 -4.56 -1.26 -0.79
N ARG A 202 -5.29 -2.37 -0.76
CA ARG A 202 -5.20 -3.43 -1.76
C ARG A 202 -6.55 -3.68 -2.41
N ARG A 203 -6.52 -3.85 -3.72
CA ARG A 203 -7.69 -4.06 -4.56
C ARG A 203 -7.56 -5.41 -5.27
N HIS A 204 -8.35 -6.40 -4.88
CA HIS A 204 -8.23 -7.80 -5.27
C HIS A 204 -9.21 -8.26 -6.34
N TYR A 205 -10.49 -7.87 -6.26
CA TYR A 205 -11.55 -8.61 -6.94
C TYR A 205 -12.26 -7.86 -8.06
N GLY A 206 -12.28 -6.52 -8.02
CA GLY A 206 -13.03 -5.75 -9.00
C GLY A 206 -14.54 -5.90 -8.84
N ALA A 207 -15.29 -5.55 -9.89
CA ALA A 207 -16.73 -5.72 -9.93
C ALA A 207 -17.10 -7.21 -10.05
N ALA A 208 -17.88 -7.72 -9.09
CA ALA A 208 -18.60 -8.99 -9.11
C ALA A 208 -17.84 -10.20 -9.74
N GLY A 209 -16.52 -10.30 -9.53
CA GLY A 209 -15.71 -11.47 -9.92
C GLY A 209 -15.02 -11.41 -11.29
N GLY A 210 -15.19 -10.34 -12.08
CA GLY A 210 -14.53 -10.17 -13.37
C GLY A 210 -13.15 -9.48 -13.32
N GLY A 211 -12.64 -9.13 -12.13
CA GLY A 211 -11.37 -8.45 -11.96
C GLY A 211 -11.42 -6.93 -12.22
N ASN A 212 -12.18 -6.43 -13.18
CA ASN A 212 -12.22 -4.99 -13.46
C ASN A 212 -13.10 -4.20 -12.47
N TYR A 213 -12.60 -3.11 -11.90
CA TYR A 213 -13.44 -2.20 -11.11
C TYR A 213 -14.34 -1.34 -12.01
N ARG A 214 -15.59 -1.14 -11.58
CA ARG A 214 -16.44 -0.09 -12.15
C ARG A 214 -15.80 1.27 -11.88
N LYS A 215 -15.93 2.20 -12.83
CA LYS A 215 -15.48 3.60 -12.68
C LYS A 215 -15.92 4.21 -11.35
N SER A 216 -17.18 4.00 -10.95
CA SER A 216 -17.72 4.55 -9.70
C SER A 216 -17.03 4.02 -8.43
N ALA A 217 -16.44 2.82 -8.46
CA ALA A 217 -15.64 2.30 -7.36
C ALA A 217 -14.26 2.97 -7.31
N LEU A 218 -13.61 3.13 -8.47
CA LEU A 218 -12.34 3.85 -8.57
C LEU A 218 -12.49 5.33 -8.18
N ASP A 219 -13.61 5.96 -8.56
CA ASP A 219 -13.92 7.34 -8.16
C ASP A 219 -14.13 7.47 -6.64
N ARG A 220 -14.64 6.43 -5.97
CA ARG A 220 -14.71 6.40 -4.50
C ARG A 220 -13.32 6.33 -3.90
N ASP A 221 -12.44 5.48 -4.43
CA ASP A 221 -11.04 5.42 -3.99
C ASP A 221 -10.38 6.78 -4.16
N VAL A 222 -10.46 7.41 -5.33
CA VAL A 222 -9.90 8.74 -5.59
C VAL A 222 -10.38 9.78 -4.56
N ARG A 223 -11.68 9.84 -4.27
CA ARG A 223 -12.22 10.79 -3.28
C ARG A 223 -11.70 10.50 -1.87
N GLN A 224 -11.70 9.23 -1.46
CA GLN A 224 -11.26 8.85 -0.12
C GLN A 224 -9.76 9.08 0.07
N ILE A 225 -8.96 8.79 -0.96
CA ILE A 225 -7.52 9.04 -0.99
C ILE A 225 -7.24 10.53 -0.78
N ARG A 226 -8.00 11.42 -1.45
CA ARG A 226 -7.87 12.87 -1.23
C ARG A 226 -8.16 13.25 0.22
N THR A 227 -9.22 12.73 0.81
CA THR A 227 -9.53 13.00 2.23
C THR A 227 -8.37 12.61 3.15
N TRP A 228 -7.69 11.48 2.89
CA TRP A 228 -6.53 11.07 3.68
C TRP A 228 -5.30 11.95 3.45
N LEU A 229 -5.03 12.33 2.20
CA LEU A 229 -3.97 13.29 1.87
C LEU A 229 -4.23 14.65 2.54
N ASP A 230 -5.45 15.17 2.47
CA ASP A 230 -5.83 16.44 3.13
C ASP A 230 -5.71 16.35 4.66
N SER A 231 -5.79 15.14 5.21
CA SER A 231 -5.59 14.86 6.64
C SER A 231 -4.11 14.64 7.02
N GLY A 232 -3.18 14.77 6.07
CA GLY A 232 -1.74 14.62 6.30
C GLY A 232 -1.22 13.18 6.26
N LEU A 233 -1.96 12.23 5.70
CA LEU A 233 -1.57 10.82 5.62
C LEU A 233 -1.01 10.49 4.24
N ASP A 234 0.15 9.83 4.19
CA ASP A 234 0.58 9.16 2.97
C ASP A 234 -0.41 8.06 2.58
N VAL A 235 -0.53 7.80 1.29
CA VAL A 235 -1.41 6.75 0.78
C VAL A 235 -0.67 5.85 -0.19
N TYR A 236 -0.73 4.54 0.05
CA TYR A 236 -0.29 3.52 -0.88
C TYR A 236 -1.51 2.74 -1.36
N ILE A 237 -1.68 2.58 -2.68
CA ILE A 237 -2.72 1.75 -3.27
C ILE A 237 -2.14 0.83 -4.33
N TYR A 238 -2.40 -0.47 -4.16
CA TYR A 238 -1.96 -1.51 -5.08
C TYR A 238 -3.12 -2.32 -5.64
N PHE A 239 -3.16 -2.39 -6.96
CA PHE A 239 -4.11 -3.19 -7.72
C PHE A 239 -3.55 -4.60 -7.93
N ASN A 240 -4.24 -5.61 -7.39
CA ASN A 240 -3.91 -7.03 -7.45
C ASN A 240 -4.95 -7.84 -8.26
N ASN A 241 -5.87 -7.15 -8.92
CA ASN A 241 -6.96 -7.67 -9.72
C ASN A 241 -6.55 -7.93 -11.18
N ASP A 242 -5.42 -8.61 -11.39
CA ASP A 242 -4.74 -8.63 -12.69
C ASP A 242 -5.32 -9.62 -13.72
N MET A 243 -6.51 -10.16 -13.47
CA MET A 243 -7.21 -10.92 -14.50
C MET A 243 -7.44 -10.02 -15.72
N GLY A 244 -6.98 -10.44 -16.90
CA GLY A 244 -7.13 -9.67 -18.14
C GLY A 244 -6.42 -8.31 -18.15
N GLY A 245 -5.37 -8.10 -17.35
CA GLY A 245 -4.63 -6.83 -17.31
C GLY A 245 -5.41 -5.65 -16.69
N HIS A 246 -6.46 -5.93 -15.90
CA HIS A 246 -7.26 -4.88 -15.26
C HIS A 246 -6.49 -4.09 -14.19
N ALA A 247 -5.50 -4.70 -13.54
CA ALA A 247 -4.74 -4.04 -12.48
C ALA A 247 -4.04 -2.77 -12.99
N ILE A 248 -3.34 -2.83 -14.13
CA ILE A 248 -2.71 -1.66 -14.74
C ILE A 248 -3.73 -0.59 -15.07
N ARG A 249 -4.77 -0.94 -15.83
CA ARG A 249 -5.75 0.05 -16.31
C ARG A 249 -6.45 0.76 -15.15
N ASN A 250 -6.72 0.06 -14.06
CA ASN A 250 -7.32 0.65 -12.87
C ASN A 250 -6.32 1.52 -12.10
N ALA A 251 -5.06 1.11 -12.00
CA ALA A 251 -4.00 1.93 -11.42
C ALA A 251 -3.75 3.22 -12.21
N GLU A 252 -3.66 3.14 -13.54
CA GLU A 252 -3.50 4.31 -14.42
C GLU A 252 -4.67 5.29 -14.30
N TYR A 253 -5.90 4.76 -14.24
CA TYR A 253 -7.09 5.58 -14.02
C TYR A 253 -6.99 6.37 -12.71
N VAL A 254 -6.73 5.70 -11.58
CA VAL A 254 -6.64 6.36 -10.27
C VAL A 254 -5.50 7.37 -10.25
N ARG A 255 -4.33 7.03 -10.81
CA ARG A 255 -3.18 7.93 -10.91
C ARG A 255 -3.53 9.20 -11.70
N LYS A 256 -4.15 9.06 -12.86
CA LYS A 256 -4.56 10.17 -13.73
C LYS A 256 -5.57 11.08 -13.03
N GLU A 257 -6.58 10.51 -12.38
CA GLU A 257 -7.61 11.28 -11.68
C GLU A 257 -7.05 12.03 -10.47
N LEU A 258 -6.08 11.46 -9.75
CA LEU A 258 -5.38 12.14 -8.67
C LEU A 258 -4.51 13.30 -9.19
N ALA A 259 -3.80 13.11 -10.31
CA ALA A 259 -2.96 14.15 -10.91
C ALA A 259 -3.76 15.32 -11.53
N ALA A 260 -4.85 15.04 -12.24
CA ALA A 260 -5.66 16.05 -12.95
C ALA A 260 -6.27 17.13 -12.04
N ASN A 261 -6.35 16.87 -10.72
CA ASN A 261 -7.00 17.76 -9.77
C ASN A 261 -6.02 18.54 -8.87
N TYR A 262 -4.72 18.21 -8.88
CA TYR A 262 -3.67 19.06 -8.31
C TYR A 262 -3.43 20.33 -9.15
N ALA A 263 -3.62 20.25 -10.47
CA ALA A 263 -3.58 21.43 -11.35
C ALA A 263 -4.78 22.38 -11.10
N ASN A 264 -5.96 21.83 -10.80
CA ASN A 264 -7.18 22.63 -10.55
C ASN A 264 -7.20 23.29 -9.17
N SER A 265 -6.57 22.70 -8.15
CA SER A 265 -6.44 23.34 -6.82
C SER A 265 -5.44 24.51 -6.85
N LEU A 266 -4.36 24.40 -7.63
CA LEU A 266 -3.43 25.52 -7.87
C LEU A 266 -4.09 26.67 -8.64
N CYS A 267 -4.92 26.38 -9.66
CA CYS A 267 -5.66 27.42 -10.39
C CYS A 267 -6.69 28.17 -9.52
N ARG A 268 -7.31 27.51 -8.54
CA ARG A 268 -8.32 28.15 -7.66
C ARG A 268 -7.69 29.03 -6.56
N CYS A 269 -6.46 28.75 -6.14
CA CYS A 269 -5.72 29.62 -5.23
C CYS A 269 -5.11 30.86 -5.93
N GLY A 270 -4.98 30.85 -7.26
CA GLY A 270 -4.41 31.96 -8.05
C GLY A 270 -5.38 33.09 -8.41
N SER A 271 -6.67 32.99 -8.07
CA SER A 271 -7.71 33.94 -8.55
C SER A 271 -8.37 34.82 -7.48
N SER A 272 -7.79 34.94 -6.27
CA SER A 272 -8.32 35.85 -5.25
C SER A 272 -7.26 36.80 -4.70
N ASN A 273 -7.07 37.95 -5.36
CA ASN A 273 -6.95 39.30 -4.76
C ASN A 273 -6.25 40.27 -5.72
N PHE A 274 -7.03 40.92 -6.58
CA PHE A 274 -6.77 42.30 -7.00
C PHE A 274 -8.10 43.05 -6.94
N ARG A 275 -8.46 43.56 -5.76
CA ARG A 275 -9.38 44.71 -5.67
C ARG A 275 -8.52 45.96 -5.65
N GLN A 276 -8.56 46.69 -6.75
CA GLN A 276 -8.07 48.06 -6.83
C GLN A 276 -8.95 48.95 -5.93
N ASN A 277 -8.33 49.70 -5.03
CA ASN A 277 -8.95 50.87 -4.41
C ASN A 277 -8.54 52.10 -5.23
N PRO A 278 -9.49 52.90 -5.74
CA PRO A 278 -9.17 54.26 -6.17
C PRO A 278 -9.14 55.21 -4.97
N ILE A 279 -8.26 56.21 -5.10
CA ILE A 279 -7.98 57.35 -4.21
C ILE A 279 -9.20 58.25 -4.08
#